data_AF-A0A2H6GTV3-F1
#
_entry.id   AF-A0A2H6GTV3-F1
#
_cell.length_a   1.000
_cell.length_b   1.000
_cell.length_c   1.000
_cell.angle_alpha   90.00
_cell.angle_beta   90.00
_cell.angle_gamma   90.00
#
_symmetry.space_group_name_H-M   'P 1'
#
loop_
_entity.id
_entity.type
_entity.pdbx_description
1 polymer ?
#
loop_
_entity_poly.entity_id
_entity_poly.type
_entity_poly.pdbx_seq_one_letter_code
_entity_poly.pdbx_strand_id
1 'polypeptide(L)'
;MDRVYLETNGTLPKAAKKVASHVDYACVDLKDETALPYTGWQKVLESEFETTRILKDAGAEVFAKIVVTEGTSVETITWTSEKLAELGVPLAIQPVTTTDSAVQISREKLFKLSEAAAQYLSADDITLSFQTHKQIGIL
;
A
#
# COMPACT_ATOMS: atom_id res chain seq x y z
N MET A 1 15.70 22.97 -5.05
CA MET A 1 16.02 21.55 -5.25
C MET A 1 14.76 20.87 -5.69
N ASP A 2 14.84 20.08 -6.76
CA ASP A 2 13.71 19.28 -7.23
C ASP A 2 13.44 18.16 -6.23
N ARG A 3 12.16 17.84 -5.99
CA ARG A 3 11.76 16.73 -5.12
C ARG A 3 11.42 15.50 -5.95
N VAL A 4 11.90 14.34 -5.54
CA VAL A 4 11.74 13.06 -6.23
C VAL A 4 10.68 12.21 -5.50
N TYR A 5 9.67 11.81 -6.26
CA TYR A 5 8.64 10.86 -5.81
C TYR A 5 8.87 9.48 -6.46
N LEU A 6 8.85 8.43 -5.64
CA LEU A 6 8.95 7.04 -6.09
C LEU A 6 7.67 6.28 -5.75
N GLU A 7 6.93 5.86 -6.79
CA GLU A 7 5.96 4.77 -6.66
C GLU A 7 6.64 3.45 -7.03
N THR A 8 6.53 2.44 -6.17
CA THR A 8 7.19 1.14 -6.38
C THR A 8 6.32 -0.01 -5.92
N ASN A 9 6.46 -1.15 -6.59
CA ASN A 9 5.85 -2.39 -6.16
C ASN A 9 6.58 -3.05 -4.97
N GLY A 10 7.66 -2.47 -4.45
CA GLY A 10 8.32 -2.92 -3.22
C GLY A 10 9.04 -4.27 -3.29
N THR A 11 9.01 -4.99 -4.41
CA THR A 11 9.49 -6.38 -4.48
C THR A 11 11.02 -6.54 -4.54
N LEU A 12 11.77 -5.43 -4.68
CA LEU A 12 13.23 -5.44 -4.85
C LEU A 12 13.97 -4.57 -3.80
N PRO A 13 14.05 -5.00 -2.52
CA PRO A 13 14.73 -4.24 -1.45
C PRO A 13 16.17 -3.84 -1.80
N LYS A 14 16.93 -4.75 -2.44
CA LYS A 14 18.30 -4.48 -2.87
C LYS A 14 18.40 -3.39 -3.93
N ALA A 15 17.39 -3.24 -4.78
CA ALA A 15 17.34 -2.17 -5.77
C ALA A 15 16.92 -0.85 -5.09
N ALA A 16 15.91 -0.89 -4.21
CA ALA A 16 15.48 0.27 -3.42
C ALA A 16 16.64 0.91 -2.66
N LYS A 17 17.50 0.11 -2.01
CA LYS A 17 18.67 0.59 -1.28
C LYS A 17 19.64 1.42 -2.14
N LYS A 18 19.73 1.16 -3.44
CA LYS A 18 20.63 1.89 -4.35
C LYS A 18 20.14 3.30 -4.68
N VAL A 19 18.83 3.54 -4.56
CA VAL A 19 18.20 4.81 -4.93
C VAL A 19 17.66 5.57 -3.72
N ALA A 20 17.56 4.94 -2.55
CA ALA A 20 16.86 5.46 -1.38
C ALA A 20 17.32 6.86 -0.95
N SER A 21 18.61 7.19 -1.03
CA SER A 21 19.16 8.51 -0.67
C SER A 21 18.79 9.63 -1.66
N HIS A 22 18.09 9.32 -2.75
CA HIS A 22 17.65 10.27 -3.77
C HIS A 22 16.13 10.42 -3.81
N VAL A 23 15.41 9.81 -2.88
CA VAL A 23 13.95 9.79 -2.84
C VAL A 23 13.48 10.68 -1.69
N ASP A 24 12.67 11.69 -1.98
CA ASP A 24 12.07 12.56 -0.97
C ASP A 24 10.75 11.97 -0.47
N TYR A 25 9.97 11.36 -1.37
CA TYR A 25 8.66 10.78 -1.09
C TYR A 25 8.55 9.39 -1.72
N ALA A 26 7.92 8.45 -1.02
CA ALA A 26 7.65 7.13 -1.58
C ALA A 26 6.25 6.58 -1.27
N CYS A 27 5.69 5.91 -2.27
CA CYS A 27 4.55 5.03 -2.12
C CYS A 27 4.98 3.59 -2.43
N VAL A 28 4.86 2.70 -1.44
CA VAL A 28 5.09 1.27 -1.63
C VAL A 28 3.74 0.57 -1.78
N ASP A 29 3.49 0.02 -2.98
CA ASP A 29 2.30 -0.76 -3.27
C ASP A 29 2.44 -2.16 -2.68
N LEU A 30 1.57 -2.51 -1.75
CA LEU A 30 1.53 -3.79 -1.04
C LEU A 30 0.58 -4.76 -1.74
N LYS A 31 0.94 -6.05 -1.76
CA LYS A 31 0.19 -7.09 -2.48
C LYS A 31 -0.32 -8.14 -1.52
N ASP A 32 -1.64 -8.21 -1.41
CA ASP A 32 -2.34 -9.23 -0.63
C ASP A 32 -2.47 -10.55 -1.42
N GLU A 33 -3.17 -11.51 -0.83
CA GLU A 33 -3.47 -12.81 -1.43
C GLU A 33 -4.29 -12.74 -2.73
N THR A 34 -4.91 -11.61 -3.03
CA THR A 34 -5.74 -11.41 -4.23
C THR A 34 -4.94 -10.83 -5.40
N ALA A 35 -3.71 -10.38 -5.16
CA ALA A 35 -2.77 -10.02 -6.20
C ALA A 35 -2.29 -11.27 -6.98
N LEU A 36 -2.94 -11.55 -8.11
CA LEU A 36 -2.49 -12.58 -9.05
C LEU A 36 -1.14 -12.19 -9.70
N PRO A 37 -0.23 -13.14 -10.01
CA PRO A 37 -0.33 -14.59 -9.85
C PRO A 37 0.60 -15.13 -8.73
N TYR A 38 0.76 -14.42 -7.60
CA TYR A 38 1.80 -14.76 -6.63
C TYR A 38 1.41 -15.95 -5.73
N THR A 39 1.85 -17.15 -6.10
CA THR A 39 2.03 -18.21 -5.08
C THR A 39 3.12 -17.75 -4.10
N GLY A 40 2.79 -17.62 -2.81
CA GLY A 40 3.71 -17.12 -1.78
C GLY A 40 3.69 -15.60 -1.59
N TRP A 41 2.52 -14.97 -1.78
CA TRP A 41 2.28 -13.54 -1.55
C TRP A 41 2.84 -13.03 -0.21
N GLN A 42 2.86 -13.84 0.86
CA GLN A 42 3.45 -13.42 2.14
C GLN A 42 4.93 -13.04 2.01
N LYS A 43 5.72 -13.79 1.23
CA LYS A 43 7.14 -13.47 0.99
C LYS A 43 7.32 -12.21 0.16
N VAL A 44 6.38 -11.97 -0.77
CA VAL A 44 6.33 -10.73 -1.55
C VAL A 44 6.06 -9.56 -0.61
N LEU A 45 5.05 -9.69 0.26
CA LEU A 45 4.68 -8.67 1.23
C LEU A 45 5.77 -8.40 2.28
N GLU A 46 6.51 -9.43 2.72
CA GLU A 46 7.72 -9.28 3.53
C GLU A 46 8.80 -8.42 2.83
N SER A 47 9.02 -8.66 1.53
CA SER A 47 9.96 -7.86 0.73
C SER A 47 9.49 -6.41 0.56
N GLU A 48 8.17 -6.21 0.44
CA GLU A 48 7.57 -4.89 0.36
C GLU A 48 7.75 -4.12 1.68
N PHE A 49 7.53 -4.76 2.84
CA PHE A 49 7.85 -4.16 4.14
C PHE A 49 9.33 -3.82 4.29
N GLU A 50 10.23 -4.69 3.81
CA GLU A 50 11.67 -4.40 3.82
C GLU A 50 11.99 -3.16 2.97
N THR A 51 11.39 -3.05 1.77
CA THR A 51 11.56 -1.86 0.91
C THR A 51 11.02 -0.61 1.58
N THR A 52 9.83 -0.66 2.19
CA THR A 52 9.24 0.44 2.95
C THR A 52 10.19 0.94 4.03
N ARG A 53 10.74 0.01 4.82
CA ARG A 53 11.73 0.33 5.86
C ARG A 53 12.99 0.96 5.28
N ILE A 54 13.55 0.40 4.21
CA ILE A 54 14.77 0.95 3.56
C ILE A 54 14.56 2.40 3.12
N LEU A 55 13.44 2.71 2.50
CA LEU A 55 13.15 4.06 2.01
C LEU A 55 12.94 5.04 3.17
N LYS A 56 12.20 4.61 4.21
CA LYS A 56 12.00 5.42 5.41
C LYS A 56 13.30 5.68 6.18
N ASP A 57 14.11 4.64 6.40
CA ASP A 57 15.41 4.74 7.10
C ASP A 57 16.40 5.65 6.35
N ALA A 58 16.25 5.80 5.03
CA ALA A 58 17.03 6.72 4.21
C ALA A 58 16.56 8.19 4.28
N GLY A 59 15.43 8.47 4.94
CA GLY A 59 14.90 9.81 5.17
C GLY A 59 13.72 10.22 4.29
N ALA A 60 13.19 9.33 3.44
CA ALA A 60 12.02 9.64 2.63
C ALA A 60 10.74 9.71 3.48
N GLU A 61 9.79 10.56 3.10
CA GLU A 61 8.41 10.51 3.59
C GLU A 61 7.68 9.36 2.88
N VAL A 62 7.39 8.28 3.61
CA VAL A 62 6.86 7.03 3.04
C VAL A 62 5.43 6.78 3.51
N PHE A 63 4.57 6.38 2.58
CA PHE A 63 3.30 5.70 2.87
C PHE A 63 3.20 4.40 2.07
N ALA A 64 2.41 3.46 2.56
CA ALA A 64 2.07 2.24 1.87
C ALA A 64 0.67 2.33 1.26
N LYS A 65 0.44 1.64 0.16
CA LYS A 65 -0.87 1.52 -0.47
C LYS A 65 -1.19 0.05 -0.63
N ILE A 66 -2.41 -0.38 -0.38
CA ILE A 66 -2.85 -1.74 -0.68
C ILE A 66 -4.12 -1.70 -1.52
N VAL A 67 -4.14 -2.46 -2.61
CA VAL A 67 -5.37 -2.63 -3.41
C VAL A 67 -6.19 -3.75 -2.80
N VAL A 68 -7.43 -3.43 -2.40
CA VAL A 68 -8.33 -4.39 -1.77
C VAL A 68 -9.46 -4.80 -2.72
N THR A 69 -9.80 -6.08 -2.68
CA THR A 69 -10.87 -6.71 -3.45
C THR A 69 -11.90 -7.35 -2.52
N GLU A 70 -12.99 -7.89 -3.08
CA GLU A 70 -13.96 -8.66 -2.30
C GLU A 70 -13.31 -9.90 -1.63
N GLY A 71 -12.25 -10.43 -2.24
CA GLY A 71 -11.51 -11.59 -1.74
C GLY A 71 -10.47 -11.27 -0.66
N THR A 72 -10.09 -10.00 -0.47
CA THR A 72 -9.08 -9.60 0.53
C THR A 72 -9.55 -10.00 1.93
N SER A 73 -8.75 -10.77 2.66
CA SER A 73 -9.09 -11.19 4.01
C SER A 73 -8.90 -10.05 5.02
N VAL A 74 -9.68 -10.12 6.10
CA VAL A 74 -9.54 -9.16 7.21
C VAL A 74 -8.21 -9.39 7.91
N GLU A 75 -7.81 -10.64 8.04
CA GLU A 75 -6.57 -11.09 8.66
C GLU A 75 -5.34 -10.51 7.95
N THR A 76 -5.31 -10.47 6.62
CA THR A 76 -4.21 -9.84 5.87
C THR A 76 -4.13 -8.35 6.16
N ILE A 77 -5.25 -7.64 6.21
CA ILE A 77 -5.25 -6.20 6.52
C ILE A 77 -4.84 -5.93 7.96
N THR A 78 -5.31 -6.73 8.92
CA THR A 78 -4.88 -6.66 10.32
C THR A 78 -3.37 -6.82 10.43
N TRP A 79 -2.80 -7.88 9.85
CA TRP A 79 -1.36 -8.14 9.87
C TRP A 79 -0.56 -7.02 9.19
N THR A 80 -1.03 -6.55 8.03
CA THR A 80 -0.39 -5.46 7.30
C THR A 80 -0.37 -4.18 8.12
N SER A 81 -1.48 -3.85 8.77
CA SER A 81 -1.61 -2.62 9.56
C SER A 81 -0.78 -2.66 10.84
N GLU A 82 -0.70 -3.83 11.50
CA GLU A 82 0.21 -4.05 12.63
C GLU A 82 1.67 -3.80 12.22
N LYS A 83 2.11 -4.38 11.08
CA LYS A 83 3.47 -4.18 10.58
C LYS A 83 3.77 -2.74 10.18
N LEU A 84 2.82 -2.05 9.56
CA LEU A 84 2.99 -0.65 9.21
C LEU A 84 2.99 0.26 10.45
N ALA A 85 2.22 -0.06 11.49
CA ALA A 85 2.27 0.63 12.77
C ALA A 85 3.65 0.47 13.46
N GLU A 86 4.21 -0.75 13.47
CA GLU A 86 5.58 -1.00 13.95
C GLU A 86 6.62 -0.15 13.20
N LEU A 87 6.43 -0.01 11.87
CA LEU A 87 7.29 0.81 11.03
C LEU A 87 6.99 2.30 11.13
N GLY A 88 5.87 2.72 11.71
CA GLY A 88 5.36 4.09 11.70
C GLY A 88 5.13 4.64 10.29
N VAL A 89 4.44 3.87 9.43
CA VAL A 89 4.17 4.20 8.03
C VAL A 89 2.65 4.21 7.79
N PRO A 90 2.07 5.27 7.21
CA PRO A 90 0.65 5.32 6.89
C PRO A 90 0.21 4.30 5.83
N LEU A 91 -1.08 3.93 5.85
CA LEU A 91 -1.72 3.03 4.89
C LEU A 91 -2.83 3.73 4.10
N ALA A 92 -2.72 3.70 2.78
CA ALA A 92 -3.78 4.02 1.85
C ALA A 92 -4.48 2.73 1.37
N ILE A 93 -5.73 2.52 1.78
CA ILE A 93 -6.56 1.42 1.30
C ILE A 93 -7.23 1.88 -0.01
N GLN A 94 -6.90 1.21 -1.12
CA GLN A 94 -7.44 1.52 -2.44
C GLN A 94 -8.40 0.41 -2.87
N PRO A 95 -9.71 0.69 -3.06
CA PRO A 95 -10.61 -0.30 -3.60
C PRO A 95 -10.25 -0.61 -5.06
N VAL A 96 -10.33 -1.88 -5.44
CA VAL A 96 -10.18 -2.30 -6.83
C VAL A 96 -11.25 -1.63 -7.71
N THR A 97 -10.84 -1.17 -8.88
CA THR A 97 -11.72 -0.53 -9.87
C THR A 97 -11.53 -1.15 -11.25
N THR A 98 -12.60 -1.21 -12.03
CA THR A 98 -12.56 -1.53 -13.46
C THR A 98 -11.96 -0.40 -14.28
N THR A 99 -11.81 -0.63 -15.59
CA THR A 99 -11.30 0.38 -16.53
C THR A 99 -12.20 1.62 -16.64
N ASP A 100 -13.51 1.47 -16.45
CA ASP A 100 -14.50 2.56 -16.38
C ASP A 100 -14.64 3.16 -14.96
N SER A 101 -13.67 2.92 -14.07
CA SER A 101 -13.62 3.42 -12.70
C SER A 101 -14.70 2.90 -11.75
N ALA A 102 -15.44 1.84 -12.12
CA ALA A 102 -16.42 1.25 -11.22
C ALA A 102 -15.74 0.42 -10.12
N VAL A 103 -16.05 0.75 -8.86
CA VAL A 103 -15.56 0.03 -7.67
C VAL A 103 -16.11 -1.40 -7.64
N GLN A 104 -15.24 -2.41 -7.49
CA GLN A 104 -15.62 -3.84 -7.52
C GLN A 104 -15.64 -4.50 -6.13
N ILE A 105 -15.59 -3.71 -5.06
CA ILE A 105 -15.68 -4.18 -3.67
C ILE A 105 -16.94 -3.60 -3.02
N SER A 106 -17.65 -4.41 -2.24
CA SER A 106 -18.84 -3.97 -1.52
C SER A 106 -18.48 -2.93 -0.44
N ARG A 107 -19.42 -2.01 -0.17
CA ARG A 107 -19.24 -1.00 0.90
C ARG A 107 -19.00 -1.67 2.25
N GLU A 108 -19.78 -2.70 2.55
CA GLU A 108 -19.69 -3.48 3.80
C GLU A 108 -18.31 -4.12 3.96
N LYS A 109 -17.75 -4.70 2.88
CA LYS A 109 -16.40 -5.24 2.89
C LYS A 109 -15.36 -4.15 3.10
N LEU A 110 -15.46 -3.04 2.36
CA LEU A 110 -14.52 -1.92 2.49
C LEU A 110 -14.51 -1.32 3.91
N PHE A 111 -15.68 -1.17 4.53
CA PHE A 111 -15.79 -0.75 5.93
C PHE A 111 -15.10 -1.73 6.88
N LYS A 112 -15.37 -3.04 6.75
CA LYS A 112 -14.72 -4.06 7.59
C LYS A 112 -13.20 -4.06 7.47
N LEU A 113 -12.66 -3.91 6.26
CA LEU A 113 -11.21 -3.82 6.04
C LEU A 113 -10.63 -2.54 6.66
N SER A 114 -11.34 -1.41 6.52
CA SER A 114 -10.92 -0.13 7.12
C SER A 114 -10.94 -0.18 8.65
N GLU A 115 -11.97 -0.79 9.25
CA GLU A 115 -12.07 -1.02 10.70
C GLU A 115 -10.93 -1.89 11.23
N ALA A 116 -10.56 -2.94 10.48
CA ALA A 116 -9.44 -3.81 10.86
C ALA A 116 -8.10 -3.06 10.88
N ALA A 117 -7.86 -2.21 9.89
CA ALA A 117 -6.66 -1.39 9.86
C ALA A 117 -6.63 -0.33 10.98
N ALA A 118 -7.78 0.28 11.28
CA ALA A 118 -7.93 1.28 12.35
C ALA A 118 -7.70 0.72 13.77
N GLN A 119 -7.60 -0.60 13.95
CA GLN A 119 -7.19 -1.18 15.24
C GLN A 119 -5.71 -0.92 15.56
N TYR A 120 -4.88 -0.67 14.55
CA TYR A 120 -3.42 -0.49 14.69
C TYR A 120 -2.92 0.87 14.23
N LEU A 121 -3.61 1.48 13.26
CA LEU A 121 -3.23 2.78 12.69
C LEU A 121 -4.13 3.88 13.24
N SER A 122 -3.54 5.05 13.49
CA SER A 122 -4.28 6.24 13.91
C SER A 122 -5.15 6.78 12.76
N ALA A 123 -6.11 7.65 13.07
CA ALA A 123 -6.94 8.30 12.05
C ALA A 123 -6.11 9.12 11.04
N ASP A 124 -4.92 9.60 11.43
CA ASP A 124 -4.02 10.34 10.55
C ASP A 124 -3.16 9.42 9.67
N ASP A 125 -3.04 8.14 10.04
CA ASP A 125 -2.21 7.13 9.36
C ASP A 125 -3.00 6.18 8.46
N ILE A 126 -4.32 6.37 8.33
CA ILE A 126 -5.18 5.55 7.49
C ILE A 126 -6.02 6.41 6.55
N THR A 127 -6.09 6.04 5.27
CA THR A 127 -6.93 6.73 4.30
C THR A 127 -7.53 5.79 3.27
N LEU A 128 -8.63 6.22 2.65
CA LEU A 128 -9.18 5.61 1.44
C LEU A 128 -8.68 6.38 0.23
N SER A 129 -7.99 5.68 -0.68
CA SER A 129 -7.46 6.26 -1.91
C SER A 129 -8.26 5.81 -3.12
N PHE A 130 -8.44 6.69 -4.11
CA PHE A 130 -9.09 6.38 -5.38
C PHE A 130 -8.16 6.74 -6.54
N GLN A 131 -8.28 6.01 -7.65
CA GLN A 131 -7.51 6.29 -8.86
C GLN A 131 -8.11 7.49 -9.62
N THR A 132 -7.82 8.71 -9.16
CA THR A 132 -8.39 9.95 -9.70
C THR A 132 -8.18 10.08 -11.21
N HIS A 133 -7.03 9.67 -11.72
CA HIS A 133 -6.73 9.70 -13.15
C HIS A 133 -7.71 8.86 -14.01
N LYS A 134 -8.20 7.72 -13.49
CA LYS A 134 -9.21 6.92 -14.18
C LYS A 134 -10.57 7.62 -14.11
N GLN A 135 -10.90 8.18 -12.93
CA GLN A 135 -12.17 8.88 -12.71
C GLN A 135 -12.34 10.11 -13.62
N ILE A 136 -11.25 10.80 -13.93
CA ILE A 136 -11.27 11.99 -14.80
C ILE A 136 -10.86 11.70 -16.25
N GLY A 137 -10.64 10.42 -16.61
CA GLY A 137 -10.42 9.98 -17.98
C GLY A 137 -9.09 10.44 -18.61
N ILE A 138 -8.03 10.54 -17.80
CA ILE A 138 -6.69 10.95 -18.28
C ILE A 138 -5.68 9.78 -18.31
N LEU A 139 -6.18 8.55 -18.40
CA LEU A 139 -5.38 7.32 -18.48
C LEU A 139 -5.96 6.35 -19.51
#